data_AF-A0A846WCB5-F1
#
_entry.id   AF-A0A846WCB5-F1
#
_cell.length_a   1.000
_cell.length_b   1.000
_cell.length_c   1.000
_cell.angle_alpha   90.00
_cell.angle_beta   90.00
_cell.angle_gamma   90.00
#
_symmetry.space_group_name_H-M   'P 1'
#
loop_
_entity.id
_entity.type
_entity.pdbx_description
1 polymer ?
#
loop_
_entity_poly.entity_id
_entity_poly.type
_entity_poly.pdbx_seq_one_letter_code
_entity_poly.pdbx_strand_id
1 'polypeptide(L)'
;MTAAERVGVVECHRCRLFVEVLDRDRCGTRLAQLLARARQHWTSHSDRAVFGPRNHWDGITLDDAVRCPGDLVEAAAAGCGCGDQAEDLATVLMLLSGCPVVVEPVAGQPCFLLSLYGLADDDLGLAETLVQVFELDHSLRVVDRTSWTVPVAAR
;
A
#
# COMPACT_ATOMS: atom_id res chain seq x y z
N MET A 1 6.45 24.33 30.55
CA MET A 1 6.66 22.88 30.77
C MET A 1 6.26 22.17 29.50
N THR A 2 7.22 21.93 28.61
CA THR A 2 7.01 21.21 27.36
C THR A 2 6.93 19.71 27.67
N ALA A 3 5.75 19.12 27.48
CA ALA A 3 5.61 17.67 27.50
C ALA A 3 6.47 17.13 26.34
N ALA A 4 7.59 16.50 26.66
CA ALA A 4 8.28 15.67 25.70
C ALA A 4 7.31 14.50 25.41
N GLU A 5 6.65 14.54 24.25
CA GLU A 5 5.95 13.38 23.69
C GLU A 5 6.90 12.19 23.78
N ARG A 6 6.53 11.19 24.56
CA ARG A 6 7.26 9.92 24.58
C ARG A 6 6.96 9.25 23.26
N VAL A 7 7.84 9.44 22.29
CA VAL A 7 7.82 8.67 21.05
C VAL A 7 8.02 7.21 21.44
N GLY A 8 6.96 6.42 21.30
CA GLY A 8 7.00 4.97 21.43
C GLY A 8 7.67 4.36 20.20
N VAL A 9 8.08 3.10 20.31
CA VAL A 9 8.57 2.30 19.19
C VAL A 9 7.71 1.05 19.10
N VAL A 10 7.21 0.75 17.90
CA VAL A 10 6.47 -0.49 17.61
C VAL A 10 7.21 -1.29 16.55
N GLU A 11 7.04 -2.61 16.58
CA GLU A 11 7.58 -3.50 15.56
C GLU A 11 6.68 -3.50 14.31
N CYS A 12 7.28 -3.24 13.16
CA CYS A 12 6.62 -3.29 11.87
C CYS A 12 7.27 -4.35 10.99
N HIS A 13 6.47 -5.25 10.43
CA HIS A 13 6.92 -6.18 9.41
C HIS A 13 6.99 -5.47 8.07
N ARG A 14 8.15 -5.51 7.43
CA ARG A 14 8.36 -5.03 6.07
C ARG A 14 8.61 -6.21 5.15
N CYS A 15 7.82 -6.29 4.09
CA CYS A 15 8.00 -7.24 2.99
C CYS A 15 8.39 -6.45 1.73
N ARG A 16 9.58 -6.70 1.18
CA ARG A 16 10.05 -6.07 -0.05
C ARG A 16 10.06 -7.09 -1.18
N LEU A 17 9.41 -6.74 -2.28
CA LEU A 17 9.36 -7.52 -3.50
C LEU A 17 10.10 -6.77 -4.62
N PHE A 18 10.98 -7.46 -5.33
CA PHE A 18 11.49 -6.98 -6.61
C PHE A 18 10.60 -7.51 -7.71
N VAL A 19 9.94 -6.62 -8.44
CA VAL A 19 8.88 -6.97 -9.38
C VAL A 19 9.24 -6.49 -10.78
N GLU A 20 9.09 -7.37 -11.76
CA GLU A 20 9.21 -7.08 -13.18
C GLU A 20 7.83 -6.91 -13.81
N VAL A 21 7.70 -5.91 -14.68
CA VAL A 21 6.51 -5.67 -15.49
C VAL A 21 6.65 -6.44 -16.80
N LEU A 22 5.86 -7.49 -16.95
CA LEU A 22 5.87 -8.33 -18.15
C LEU A 22 5.02 -7.74 -19.28
N ASP A 23 3.88 -7.14 -18.92
CA ASP A 23 2.93 -6.53 -19.85
C ASP A 23 2.32 -5.28 -19.22
N ARG A 24 2.78 -4.11 -19.69
CA ARG A 24 2.40 -2.82 -19.13
C ARG A 24 0.91 -2.49 -19.36
N ASP A 25 0.39 -2.82 -20.53
CA ASP A 25 -0.99 -2.48 -20.91
C ASP A 25 -1.98 -3.35 -20.15
N ARG A 26 -1.66 -4.63 -20.01
CA ARG A 26 -2.44 -5.55 -19.17
C ARG A 26 -2.41 -5.15 -17.71
N CYS A 27 -1.22 -4.84 -17.18
CA CYS A 27 -1.07 -4.34 -15.80
C CYS A 27 -1.91 -3.08 -15.60
N GLY A 28 -1.83 -2.11 -16.51
CA GLY A 28 -2.60 -0.86 -16.44
C GLY A 28 -4.10 -1.10 -16.50
N THR A 29 -4.57 -1.98 -17.39
CA THR A 29 -5.99 -2.35 -17.50
C THR A 29 -6.51 -2.98 -16.22
N ARG A 30 -5.77 -3.95 -15.65
CA ARG A 30 -6.14 -4.62 -14.41
C ARG A 30 -6.17 -3.65 -13.24
N LEU A 31 -5.18 -2.77 -13.18
CA LEU A 31 -5.06 -1.75 -12.15
C LEU A 31 -6.22 -0.76 -12.19
N ALA A 32 -6.58 -0.26 -13.37
CA ALA A 32 -7.73 0.62 -13.56
C ALA A 32 -9.05 -0.03 -13.10
N GLN A 33 -9.24 -1.32 -13.39
CA GLN A 33 -10.42 -2.07 -12.91
C GLN A 33 -10.47 -2.20 -11.39
N LEU A 34 -9.33 -2.51 -10.75
CA LEU A 34 -9.24 -2.63 -9.29
C LEU A 34 -9.42 -1.27 -8.61
N LEU A 35 -8.81 -0.20 -9.14
CA LEU A 35 -9.03 1.17 -8.66
C LEU A 35 -10.50 1.57 -8.72
N ALA A 36 -11.17 1.34 -9.85
CA ALA A 36 -12.57 1.69 -10.02
C ALA A 36 -13.44 0.99 -8.96
N ARG A 37 -13.18 -0.31 -8.71
CA ARG A 37 -13.90 -1.09 -7.69
C ARG A 37 -13.59 -0.63 -6.27
N ALA A 38 -12.31 -0.38 -5.96
CA ALA A 38 -11.89 0.11 -4.65
C ALA A 38 -12.52 1.49 -4.36
N ARG A 39 -12.47 2.41 -5.33
CA ARG A 39 -13.13 3.72 -5.22
C ARG A 39 -14.63 3.56 -5.00
N GLN A 40 -15.32 2.78 -5.83
CA GLN A 40 -16.76 2.54 -5.68
C GLN A 40 -17.11 1.98 -4.30
N HIS A 41 -16.31 1.04 -3.78
CA HIS A 41 -16.47 0.49 -2.44
C HIS A 41 -16.42 1.61 -1.39
N TRP A 42 -15.39 2.45 -1.41
CA TRP A 42 -15.21 3.52 -0.43
C TRP A 42 -16.18 4.69 -0.59
N THR A 43 -16.63 5.02 -1.81
CA THR A 43 -17.67 6.04 -2.02
C THR A 43 -19.02 5.60 -1.44
N SER A 44 -19.35 4.31 -1.52
CA SER A 44 -20.65 3.77 -1.10
C SER A 44 -20.76 3.40 0.38
N HIS A 45 -19.63 3.22 1.08
CA HIS A 45 -19.63 2.85 2.49
C HIS A 45 -19.66 4.08 3.41
N SER A 46 -20.57 4.08 4.39
CA SER A 46 -20.64 5.08 5.48
C SER A 46 -19.59 4.84 6.57
N ASP A 47 -19.08 3.62 6.68
CA ASP A 47 -18.31 3.16 7.84
C ASP A 47 -16.80 3.38 7.68
N ARG A 48 -16.41 4.39 6.89
CA ARG A 48 -15.00 4.74 6.59
C ARG A 48 -14.19 5.10 7.84
N ALA A 49 -14.88 5.58 8.87
CA ALA A 49 -14.29 5.89 10.18
C ALA A 49 -14.06 4.63 11.05
N VAL A 50 -14.67 3.50 10.68
CA VAL A 50 -14.61 2.22 11.42
C VAL A 50 -13.69 1.20 10.73
N PHE A 51 -13.10 1.56 9.59
CA PHE A 51 -12.14 0.70 8.92
C PHE A 51 -10.87 0.54 9.78
N GLY A 52 -10.74 -0.61 10.45
CA GLY A 52 -9.65 -0.90 11.38
C GLY A 52 -8.26 -0.53 10.86
N PRO A 53 -7.88 -0.94 9.63
CA PRO A 53 -6.57 -0.63 9.07
C PRO A 53 -6.28 0.86 8.86
N ARG A 54 -7.31 1.73 8.75
CA ARG A 54 -7.09 3.19 8.80
C ARG A 54 -6.51 3.60 10.16
N ASN A 55 -7.08 3.09 11.23
CA ASN A 55 -6.76 3.49 12.60
C ASN A 55 -5.48 2.82 13.11
N HIS A 56 -5.09 1.68 12.56
CA HIS A 56 -3.87 0.96 12.96
C HIS A 56 -2.60 1.79 12.71
N TRP A 57 -2.61 2.61 11.66
CA TRP A 57 -1.47 3.40 11.22
C TRP A 57 -1.52 4.87 11.69
N ASP A 58 -2.58 5.26 12.38
CA ASP A 58 -2.67 6.61 12.97
C ASP A 58 -1.58 6.79 14.03
N GLY A 59 -0.83 7.89 13.93
CA GLY A 59 0.29 8.19 14.84
C GLY A 59 1.56 7.38 14.57
N ILE A 60 1.57 6.45 13.62
CA ILE A 60 2.77 5.74 13.18
C ILE A 60 3.49 6.58 12.13
N THR A 61 4.77 6.86 12.38
CA THR A 61 5.63 7.55 11.42
C THR A 61 6.50 6.51 10.70
N LEU A 62 6.21 6.31 9.42
CA LEU A 62 7.10 5.63 8.47
C LEU A 62 8.04 6.66 7.81
N ASP A 63 8.79 6.26 6.78
CA ASP A 63 9.56 7.19 5.96
C ASP A 63 8.62 8.25 5.32
N ASP A 64 9.10 9.48 5.10
CA ASP A 64 8.29 10.61 4.57
C ASP A 64 7.63 10.32 3.20
N ALA A 65 8.12 9.32 2.48
CA ALA A 65 7.58 8.89 1.19
C ALA A 65 6.34 7.98 1.31
N VAL A 66 6.05 7.44 2.50
CA VAL A 66 4.94 6.49 2.68
C VAL A 66 3.65 7.24 3.02
N ARG A 67 2.65 7.11 2.15
CA ARG A 67 1.32 7.67 2.41
C ARG A 67 0.58 6.81 3.45
N CYS A 68 -0.15 7.47 4.33
CA CYS A 68 -1.02 6.79 5.28
C CYS A 68 -2.26 6.22 4.56
N PRO A 69 -2.67 4.97 4.84
CA PRO A 69 -3.87 4.37 4.23
C PRO A 69 -5.14 5.22 4.45
N GLY A 70 -5.28 5.87 5.61
CA GLY A 70 -6.41 6.74 5.93
C GLY A 70 -6.60 7.90 4.95
N ASP A 71 -5.51 8.59 4.60
CA ASP A 71 -5.55 9.72 3.66
C ASP A 71 -5.99 9.29 2.26
N LEU A 72 -5.55 8.11 1.83
CA LEU A 72 -5.94 7.54 0.54
C LEU A 72 -7.39 7.10 0.52
N VAL A 73 -7.92 6.54 1.61
CA VAL A 73 -9.35 6.20 1.73
C VAL A 73 -10.21 7.46 1.60
N GLU A 74 -9.85 8.56 2.28
CA GLU A 74 -10.57 9.83 2.18
C GLU A 74 -10.48 10.42 0.76
N ALA A 75 -9.29 10.42 0.14
CA ALA A 75 -9.11 10.88 -1.23
C ALA A 75 -9.92 10.05 -2.24
N ALA A 76 -9.93 8.72 -2.09
CA ALA A 76 -10.71 7.80 -2.92
C ALA A 76 -12.21 8.04 -2.75
N ALA A 77 -12.66 8.25 -1.51
CA ALA A 77 -14.06 8.52 -1.21
C ALA A 77 -14.52 9.91 -1.71
N ALA A 78 -13.61 10.87 -1.82
CA ALA A 78 -13.82 12.17 -2.46
C ALA A 78 -13.78 12.11 -4.01
N GLY A 79 -13.46 10.96 -4.59
CA GLY A 79 -13.39 10.77 -6.04
C GLY A 79 -12.13 11.35 -6.70
N CYS A 80 -11.08 11.61 -5.90
CA CYS A 80 -9.81 12.11 -6.44
C CYS A 80 -9.04 11.00 -7.19
N GLY A 81 -8.39 11.39 -8.29
CA GLY A 81 -7.49 10.52 -9.04
C GLY A 81 -6.16 10.29 -8.30
N CYS A 82 -5.47 9.22 -8.66
CA CYS A 82 -4.12 8.90 -8.19
C CYS A 82 -3.18 9.00 -9.39
N GLY A 83 -1.90 9.30 -9.16
CA GLY A 83 -0.96 9.83 -10.16
C GLY A 83 -0.57 8.87 -11.28
N ASP A 84 0.70 8.49 -11.33
CA ASP A 84 1.19 7.56 -12.36
C ASP A 84 0.88 6.09 -12.02
N GLN A 85 1.25 5.16 -12.91
CA GLN A 85 0.96 3.74 -12.75
C GLN A 85 1.56 3.12 -11.48
N ALA A 86 2.68 3.66 -10.96
CA ALA A 86 3.30 3.21 -9.72
C ALA A 86 2.50 3.70 -8.50
N GLU A 87 2.08 4.97 -8.52
CA GLU A 87 1.17 5.50 -7.50
C GLU A 87 -0.19 4.79 -7.49
N ASP A 88 -0.73 4.48 -8.66
CA ASP A 88 -1.98 3.73 -8.81
C ASP A 88 -1.86 2.33 -8.20
N LEU A 89 -0.74 1.63 -8.43
CA LEU A 89 -0.49 0.30 -7.85
C LEU A 89 -0.40 0.38 -6.33
N ALA A 90 0.38 1.32 -5.81
CA ALA A 90 0.49 1.54 -4.37
C ALA A 90 -0.89 1.85 -3.77
N THR A 91 -1.68 2.69 -4.44
CA THR A 91 -3.01 3.09 -3.98
C THR A 91 -3.99 1.92 -3.99
N VAL A 92 -4.05 1.09 -5.03
CA VAL A 92 -4.91 -0.10 -5.04
C VAL A 92 -4.58 -1.02 -3.91
N LEU A 93 -3.29 -1.32 -3.72
CA LEU A 93 -2.86 -2.25 -2.69
C LEU A 93 -3.24 -1.70 -1.31
N MET A 94 -2.94 -0.43 -1.03
CA MET A 94 -3.33 0.24 0.22
C MET A 94 -4.84 0.25 0.45
N LEU A 95 -5.65 0.60 -0.56
CA LEU A 95 -7.11 0.70 -0.42
C LEU A 95 -7.78 -0.65 -0.18
N LEU A 96 -7.17 -1.75 -0.65
CA LEU A 96 -7.74 -3.09 -0.55
C LEU A 96 -7.21 -3.88 0.63
N SER A 97 -5.94 -3.70 1.03
CA SER A 97 -5.33 -4.41 2.16
C SER A 97 -5.30 -3.60 3.46
N GLY A 98 -5.39 -2.27 3.37
CA GLY A 98 -5.19 -1.38 4.51
C GLY A 98 -3.74 -1.26 4.98
N CYS A 99 -2.80 -1.95 4.34
CA CYS A 99 -1.37 -1.92 4.64
C CYS A 99 -0.68 -0.80 3.85
N PRO A 100 0.19 0.03 4.44
CA PRO A 100 0.99 1.01 3.71
C PRO A 100 1.86 0.34 2.64
N VAL A 101 1.95 0.98 1.48
CA VAL A 101 2.70 0.48 0.33
C VAL A 101 3.55 1.57 -0.29
N VAL A 102 4.78 1.22 -0.65
CA VAL A 102 5.67 2.07 -1.44
C VAL A 102 6.06 1.34 -2.72
N VAL A 103 5.99 2.03 -3.85
CA VAL A 103 6.46 1.55 -5.15
C VAL A 103 7.59 2.44 -5.62
N GLU A 104 8.78 1.88 -5.80
CA GLU A 104 9.96 2.60 -6.27
C GLU A 104 10.36 2.07 -7.66
N PRO A 105 10.19 2.85 -8.74
CA PRO A 105 10.61 2.40 -10.07
C PRO A 105 12.13 2.25 -10.15
N VAL A 106 12.60 1.23 -10.87
CA VAL A 106 14.03 1.03 -11.14
C VAL A 106 14.42 1.72 -12.43
N ALA A 107 15.38 2.64 -12.36
CA ALA A 107 15.77 3.48 -13.48
C ALA A 107 16.21 2.66 -14.71
N GLY A 108 15.59 2.94 -15.86
CA GLY A 108 15.91 2.31 -17.14
C GLY A 108 15.47 0.85 -17.27
N GLN A 109 14.70 0.32 -16.31
CA GLN A 109 14.21 -1.06 -16.34
C GLN A 109 12.69 -1.10 -16.18
N PRO A 110 11.99 -2.07 -16.79
CA PRO A 110 10.57 -2.29 -16.56
C PRO A 110 10.34 -2.99 -15.21
N CYS A 111 10.97 -2.51 -14.14
CA CYS A 111 10.95 -3.13 -12.83
C CYS A 111 10.68 -2.08 -11.75
N PHE A 112 10.18 -2.53 -10.60
CA PHE A 112 10.03 -1.70 -9.41
C PHE A 112 10.28 -2.51 -8.14
N LEU A 113 10.60 -1.79 -7.07
CA LEU A 113 10.66 -2.33 -5.72
C LEU A 113 9.35 -1.98 -5.01
N LEU A 114 8.62 -3.00 -4.58
CA LEU A 114 7.41 -2.87 -3.81
C LEU A 114 7.74 -3.12 -2.34
N SER A 115 7.49 -2.16 -1.45
CA SER A 115 7.58 -2.36 -0.01
C SER A 115 6.18 -2.34 0.59
N LEU A 116 5.79 -3.45 1.22
CA LEU A 116 4.56 -3.61 1.98
C LEU A 116 4.90 -3.55 3.47
N TYR A 117 4.10 -2.80 4.25
CA TYR A 117 4.30 -2.63 5.68
C TYR A 117 3.08 -3.18 6.42
N GLY A 118 3.31 -3.96 7.48
CA GLY A 118 2.27 -4.52 8.33
C GLY A 118 2.62 -4.36 9.80
N LEU A 119 1.67 -3.93 10.61
CA LEU A 119 1.69 -4.10 12.06
C LEU A 119 1.15 -5.49 12.43
N ALA A 120 1.22 -5.86 13.71
CA ALA A 120 0.81 -7.18 14.18
C ALA A 120 -0.66 -7.54 13.86
N ASP A 121 -1.55 -6.54 13.84
CA ASP A 121 -2.98 -6.70 13.58
C ASP A 121 -3.36 -6.51 12.09
N ASP A 122 -2.39 -6.27 11.21
CA ASP A 122 -2.63 -6.08 9.79
C ASP A 122 -2.58 -7.40 9.00
N ASP A 123 -3.41 -7.47 7.96
CA ASP A 123 -3.38 -8.57 7.00
C ASP A 123 -2.37 -8.30 5.87
N LEU A 124 -1.08 -8.42 6.20
CA LEU A 124 -0.01 -8.32 5.21
C LEU A 124 -0.14 -9.42 4.13
N GLY A 125 -0.71 -10.58 4.48
CA GLY A 125 -0.96 -11.68 3.56
C GLY A 125 -1.95 -11.31 2.45
N LEU A 126 -2.96 -10.49 2.74
CA LEU A 126 -3.87 -9.95 1.74
C LEU A 126 -3.14 -9.03 0.76
N ALA A 127 -2.27 -8.13 1.24
CA ALA A 127 -1.47 -7.26 0.37
C ALA A 127 -0.59 -8.07 -0.61
N GLU A 128 0.05 -9.12 -0.11
CA GLU A 128 0.84 -10.03 -0.94
C GLU A 128 -0.01 -10.82 -1.94
N THR A 129 -1.18 -11.31 -1.51
CA THR A 129 -2.13 -12.03 -2.38
C THR A 129 -2.60 -11.15 -3.53
N LEU A 130 -2.82 -9.86 -3.28
CA LEU A 130 -3.17 -8.91 -4.34
C LEU A 130 -2.06 -8.77 -5.38
N VAL A 131 -0.79 -8.83 -5.00
CA VAL A 131 0.34 -8.86 -5.95
C VAL A 131 0.31 -10.15 -6.78
N GLN A 132 0.03 -11.30 -6.16
CA GLN A 132 -0.09 -12.58 -6.88
C GLN A 132 -1.20 -12.58 -7.94
N VAL A 133 -2.28 -11.80 -7.76
CA VAL A 133 -3.32 -11.64 -8.80
C VAL A 133 -2.74 -11.09 -10.10
N PHE A 134 -1.77 -10.17 -10.02
CA PHE A 134 -1.09 -9.63 -11.22
C PHE A 134 -0.11 -10.64 -11.84
N GLU A 135 0.51 -11.49 -11.02
CA GLU A 135 1.35 -12.58 -11.51
C GLU A 135 0.55 -13.66 -12.24
N LEU A 136 -0.61 -14.04 -11.70
CA LEU A 136 -1.50 -15.04 -12.31
C LEU A 136 -2.07 -14.57 -13.66
N ASP A 137 -2.24 -13.26 -13.86
CA ASP A 137 -2.61 -12.68 -15.15
C ASP A 137 -1.40 -12.41 -16.05
N HIS A 138 -0.18 -12.81 -15.64
CA HIS A 138 1.07 -12.60 -16.37
C HIS A 138 1.37 -11.13 -16.70
N SER A 139 0.83 -10.20 -15.90
CA SER A 139 1.09 -8.77 -16.06
C SER A 139 2.36 -8.34 -15.31
N LEU A 140 2.67 -9.02 -14.20
CA LEU A 140 3.85 -8.81 -13.37
C LEU A 140 4.52 -10.16 -13.05
N ARG A 141 5.76 -10.10 -12.57
CA ARG A 141 6.48 -11.23 -11.98
C ARG A 141 7.29 -10.77 -10.78
N VAL A 142 7.11 -11.41 -9.63
CA VAL A 142 7.98 -11.27 -8.46
C VAL A 142 9.24 -12.08 -8.72
N VAL A 143 10.36 -11.39 -8.79
CA VAL A 143 11.68 -11.96 -9.07
C VAL A 143 12.40 -12.30 -7.77
N ASP A 144 12.25 -11.47 -6.75
CA ASP A 144 12.84 -11.67 -5.44
C ASP A 144 11.93 -11.17 -4.32
N ARG A 145 12.08 -11.76 -3.14
CA ARG A 145 11.30 -11.45 -1.94
C ARG A 145 12.19 -11.48 -0.72
N THR A 146 12.19 -10.38 0.03
CA THR A 146 12.87 -10.28 1.32
C THR A 146 11.92 -9.70 2.36
N SER A 147 11.84 -10.32 3.54
CA SER A 147 11.01 -9.83 4.65
C SER A 147 11.84 -9.67 5.92
N TRP A 148 11.58 -8.61 6.69
CA TRP A 148 12.24 -8.35 7.98
C TRP A 148 11.39 -7.45 8.86
N THR A 149 11.68 -7.42 10.16
CA THR A 149 11.03 -6.51 11.12
C THR A 149 11.88 -5.24 11.27
N VAL A 150 11.23 -4.08 11.29
CA VAL A 150 11.85 -2.78 11.54
C VAL A 150 11.14 -2.08 12.70
N PRO A 151 11.88 -1.41 13.61
CA PRO A 151 11.28 -0.53 14.59
C PRO A 151 10.76 0.74 13.89
N VAL A 152 9.53 1.16 14.18
CA VAL A 152 8.93 2.40 13.67
C VAL A 152 8.44 3.27 14.82
N ALA A 153 8.47 4.59 14.63
CA ALA A 153 8.06 5.53 15.66
C ALA A 153 6.52 5.59 15.78
N ALA A 154 6.02 5.55 17.01
CA ALA A 154 4.62 5.70 17.35
C ALA A 154 4.46 6.93 18.26
N ARG A 155 3.47 7.77 17.99
CA ARG A 155 3.16 8.99 18.76
C ARG A 155 1.89 8.80 19.60
#